data_AF-A0A1E7YQU6-F1
#
_entry.id   AF-A0A1E7YQU6-F1
#
_cell.length_a   1.000
_cell.length_b   1.000
_cell.length_c   1.000
_cell.angle_alpha   90.00
_cell.angle_beta   90.00
_cell.angle_gamma   90.00
#
_symmetry.space_group_name_H-M   'P 1'
#
loop_
_entity.id
_entity.type
_entity.pdbx_description
1 polymer ?
#
loop_
_entity_poly.entity_id
_entity_poly.type
_entity_poly.pdbx_seq_one_letter_code
_entity_poly.pdbx_strand_id
1 'polypeptide(L)'
;MLLGSNRGPNAVELLLAGLTACLSVGISYNAAARGITIETMTLDVTGDIDLQGFLGISESVRPGCQEIHIACRIKSPASDQEIADLLDHVQQTSPVTDMLRYPTPVQVRFIRDS
;
A
#
# COMPACT_ATOMS: atom_id res chain seq x y z
N MET A 1 -3.67 -2.28 -17.21
CA MET A 1 -2.36 -2.02 -17.87
C MET A 1 -2.31 -0.55 -18.25
N LEU A 2 -1.22 0.15 -17.93
CA LEU A 2 -1.05 1.60 -18.17
C LEU A 2 -1.07 2.01 -19.66
N LEU A 3 -1.04 1.05 -20.60
CA LEU A 3 -1.24 1.24 -22.04
C LEU A 3 -2.16 0.15 -22.66
N GLY A 4 -3.10 -0.39 -21.88
CA GLY A 4 -4.05 -1.42 -22.34
C GLY A 4 -5.50 -0.92 -22.35
N SER A 5 -6.41 -1.67 -22.98
CA SER A 5 -7.84 -1.36 -23.22
C SER A 5 -8.72 -1.35 -21.95
N ASN A 6 -8.20 -0.95 -20.78
CA ASN A 6 -8.92 -0.87 -19.51
C ASN A 6 -9.64 -2.18 -19.09
N ARG A 7 -9.01 -3.33 -19.35
CA ARG A 7 -9.59 -4.66 -19.09
C ARG A 7 -9.32 -5.20 -17.67
N GLY A 8 -8.83 -4.36 -16.76
CA GLY A 8 -8.47 -4.74 -15.39
C GLY A 8 -7.34 -3.88 -14.82
N PRO A 9 -7.07 -4.01 -13.50
CA PRO A 9 -6.11 -3.17 -12.81
C PRO A 9 -4.70 -3.29 -13.42
N ASN A 10 -3.98 -2.17 -13.46
CA ASN A 10 -2.57 -2.12 -13.80
C ASN A 10 -1.70 -2.56 -12.61
N ALA A 11 -0.39 -2.74 -12.85
CA ALA A 11 0.52 -3.26 -11.83
C ALA A 11 0.63 -2.34 -10.59
N VAL A 12 0.54 -1.02 -10.77
CA VAL A 12 0.54 -0.06 -9.66
C VAL A 12 -0.75 -0.18 -8.85
N GLU A 13 -1.90 -0.30 -9.51
CA GLU A 13 -3.18 -0.53 -8.83
C GLU A 13 -3.20 -1.85 -8.03
N LEU A 14 -2.59 -2.90 -8.57
CA LEU A 14 -2.42 -4.17 -7.84
C LEU A 14 -1.48 -4.04 -6.63
N LEU A 15 -0.40 -3.26 -6.76
CA LEU A 15 0.49 -2.96 -5.64
C LEU A 15 -0.26 -2.19 -4.53
N LEU A 16 -1.03 -1.17 -4.89
CA LEU A 16 -1.86 -0.40 -3.94
C LEU A 16 -2.92 -1.29 -3.30
N ALA A 17 -3.56 -2.18 -4.05
CA ALA A 17 -4.49 -3.17 -3.50
C ALA A 17 -3.79 -4.11 -2.49
N GLY A 18 -2.56 -4.54 -2.78
CA GLY A 18 -1.74 -5.33 -1.85
C GLY A 18 -1.40 -4.57 -0.57
N LEU A 19 -1.05 -3.28 -0.68
CA LEU A 19 -0.84 -2.40 0.47
C LEU A 19 -2.11 -2.27 1.33
N THR A 20 -3.26 -2.00 0.70
CA THR A 20 -4.55 -1.91 1.38
C THR A 20 -4.90 -3.20 2.11
N ALA A 21 -4.70 -4.35 1.47
CA ALA A 21 -4.96 -5.64 2.08
C ALA A 21 -4.05 -5.90 3.30
N CYS A 22 -2.75 -5.59 3.17
CA CYS A 22 -1.78 -5.73 4.25
C CYS A 22 -2.15 -4.88 5.46
N LEU A 23 -2.47 -3.60 5.25
CA LEU A 23 -2.91 -2.70 6.32
C LEU A 23 -4.24 -3.14 6.93
N SER A 24 -5.21 -3.55 6.12
CA SER A 24 -6.52 -4.01 6.63
C SER A 24 -6.35 -5.20 7.56
N VAL A 25 -5.58 -6.22 7.15
CA VAL A 25 -5.29 -7.39 8.00
C VAL A 25 -4.54 -6.98 9.25
N GLY A 26 -3.52 -6.11 9.13
CA GLY A 26 -2.75 -5.61 10.27
C GLY A 26 -3.62 -4.90 11.30
N ILE A 27 -4.53 -4.02 10.86
CA ILE A 27 -5.46 -3.30 11.73
C ILE A 27 -6.43 -4.28 12.40
N SER A 28 -7.11 -5.14 11.64
CA SER A 28 -8.07 -6.08 12.20
C SER A 28 -7.44 -7.06 13.19
N TYR A 29 -6.26 -7.59 12.88
CA TYR A 29 -5.53 -8.49 13.77
C TYR A 29 -5.12 -7.82 15.08
N ASN A 30 -4.49 -6.64 14.98
CA ASN A 30 -4.01 -5.93 16.18
C ASN A 30 -5.16 -5.36 17.01
N ALA A 31 -6.27 -4.96 16.39
CA ALA A 31 -7.48 -4.56 17.11
C ALA A 31 -8.01 -5.71 17.96
N ALA A 32 -8.18 -6.89 17.35
CA ALA A 32 -8.66 -8.08 18.05
C ALA A 32 -7.72 -8.49 19.20
N ALA A 33 -6.41 -8.47 18.97
CA ALA A 33 -5.40 -8.79 19.99
C ALA A 33 -5.43 -7.82 21.19
N ARG A 34 -5.86 -6.57 20.98
CA ARG A 34 -5.97 -5.53 22.02
C ARG A 34 -7.38 -5.42 22.61
N GLY A 35 -8.34 -6.22 22.15
CA GLY A 35 -9.74 -6.12 22.56
C GLY A 35 -10.48 -4.89 22.03
N ILE A 36 -9.98 -4.27 20.96
CA ILE A 36 -10.60 -3.10 20.30
C ILE A 36 -11.64 -3.59 19.29
N THR A 37 -12.89 -3.20 19.47
CA THR A 37 -13.98 -3.52 18.53
C THR A 37 -13.95 -2.58 17.33
N ILE A 38 -13.87 -3.10 16.11
CA ILE A 38 -14.06 -2.33 14.87
C ILE A 38 -15.38 -2.76 14.26
N GLU A 39 -16.32 -1.82 14.11
CA GLU A 39 -17.62 -2.10 13.49
C GLU A 39 -17.51 -2.03 11.96
N THR A 40 -16.85 -0.98 11.46
CA THR A 40 -16.58 -0.80 10.03
C THR A 40 -15.22 -0.16 9.85
N MET A 41 -14.51 -0.57 8.80
CA MET A 41 -13.25 0.04 8.40
C MET A 41 -13.22 0.19 6.88
N THR A 42 -12.89 1.38 6.42
CA THR A 42 -12.67 1.69 5.00
C THR A 42 -11.28 2.30 4.85
N LEU A 43 -10.51 1.82 3.87
CA LEU A 43 -9.22 2.37 3.47
C LEU A 43 -9.34 2.89 2.04
N ASP A 44 -9.22 4.20 1.87
CA ASP A 44 -9.08 4.82 0.55
C ASP A 44 -7.58 5.04 0.28
N VAL A 45 -7.05 4.46 -0.80
CA VAL A 45 -5.62 4.53 -1.14
C VAL A 45 -5.43 5.10 -2.54
N THR A 46 -4.61 6.14 -2.64
CA THR A 46 -4.24 6.79 -3.90
C THR A 46 -2.73 6.81 -4.07
N GLY A 47 -2.26 6.75 -5.31
CA GLY A 47 -0.84 6.88 -5.64
C GLY A 47 -0.66 7.80 -6.85
N ASP A 48 0.31 8.71 -6.77
CA ASP A 48 0.69 9.60 -7.86
C ASP A 48 1.85 8.99 -8.67
N ILE A 49 1.72 8.96 -10.00
CA ILE A 49 2.76 8.46 -10.91
C ILE A 49 2.90 9.39 -12.11
N ASP A 50 4.14 9.80 -12.38
CA ASP A 50 4.49 10.51 -13.61
C ASP A 50 5.09 9.52 -14.61
N LEU A 51 4.37 9.33 -15.72
CA LEU A 51 4.76 8.37 -16.76
C LEU A 51 5.97 8.81 -17.58
N GLN A 52 6.42 10.07 -17.48
CA GLN A 52 7.62 10.52 -18.19
C GLN A 52 8.85 9.70 -17.80
N GLY A 53 8.98 9.32 -16.52
CA GLY A 53 10.07 8.47 -16.06
C GLY A 53 9.98 7.05 -16.63
N PHE A 54 8.78 6.45 -16.63
CA PHE A 54 8.56 5.11 -17.19
C PHE A 54 8.77 5.05 -18.71
N LEU A 55 8.36 6.11 -19.42
CA LEU A 55 8.48 6.21 -20.88
C LEU A 55 9.86 6.69 -21.35
N GLY A 56 10.78 7.00 -20.43
CA GLY A 56 12.12 7.51 -20.76
C GLY A 56 12.12 8.91 -21.36
N ILE A 57 11.06 9.70 -21.13
CA ILE A 57 10.92 11.09 -21.61
C ILE A 57 11.74 12.05 -20.74
N SER A 58 11.89 11.74 -19.44
CA SER A 58 12.67 12.55 -18.50
C SER A 58 13.51 11.66 -17.59
N GLU A 59 14.81 11.92 -17.54
CA GLU A 59 15.76 11.25 -16.63
C GLU A 59 15.70 11.81 -15.20
N SER A 60 15.08 12.99 -15.00
CA SER A 60 14.91 13.59 -13.67
C SER A 60 13.67 13.07 -12.93
N VAL A 61 12.78 12.37 -13.63
CA VAL A 61 11.53 11.83 -13.07
C VAL A 61 11.72 10.36 -12.73
N ARG A 62 11.52 10.02 -11.46
CA ARG A 62 11.51 8.62 -11.01
C ARG A 62 10.32 7.88 -11.66
N PRO A 63 10.52 6.68 -12.26
CA PRO A 63 9.43 5.93 -12.90
C PRO A 63 8.36 5.37 -11.95
N GLY A 64 8.65 5.28 -10.65
CA GLY A 64 7.75 4.73 -9.64
C GLY A 64 6.75 5.75 -9.11
N CYS A 65 5.87 5.29 -8.22
CA CYS A 65 4.94 6.17 -7.50
C CYS A 65 5.72 7.22 -6.69
N GLN A 66 5.33 8.48 -6.79
CA GLN A 66 5.97 9.60 -6.11
C GLN A 66 5.49 9.70 -4.66
N GLU A 67 4.17 9.66 -4.47
CA GLU A 67 3.52 9.68 -3.17
C GLU A 67 2.33 8.72 -3.13
N ILE A 68 2.10 8.11 -1.97
CA ILE A 68 0.93 7.29 -1.68
C ILE A 68 0.20 7.92 -0.49
N HIS A 69 -1.09 8.19 -0.66
CA HIS A 69 -1.95 8.68 0.42
C HIS A 69 -2.95 7.61 0.82
N ILE A 70 -3.13 7.44 2.13
CA ILE A 70 -4.06 6.48 2.70
C ILE A 70 -4.97 7.23 3.67
N ALA A 71 -6.28 7.17 3.43
CA ALA A 71 -7.28 7.65 4.39
C ALA A 71 -7.98 6.44 5.02
N CYS A 72 -7.82 6.30 6.34
CA CYS A 72 -8.50 5.27 7.13
C CYS A 72 -9.71 5.84 7.84
N ARG A 73 -10.89 5.29 7.55
CA ARG A 73 -12.14 5.63 8.25
C ARG A 73 -12.58 4.42 9.07
N ILE A 74 -12.60 4.57 10.38
CA ILE A 74 -13.00 3.52 11.32
C ILE A 74 -14.22 3.98 12.11
N LYS A 75 -15.20 3.08 12.24
CA LYS A 75 -16.29 3.20 13.21
C LYS A 75 -16.03 2.21 14.35
N SER A 76 -15.93 2.71 15.56
CA SER A 76 -15.60 1.92 16.75
C SER A 76 -16.14 2.62 18.00
N PRO A 77 -16.51 1.86 19.05
CA PRO A 77 -16.78 2.43 20.37
C PRO A 77 -15.48 2.74 21.17
N ALA A 78 -14.31 2.34 20.68
CA ALA A 78 -13.04 2.66 21.31
C ALA A 78 -12.73 4.16 21.19
N SER A 79 -11.88 4.67 22.08
CA SER A 79 -11.45 6.06 22.05
C SER A 79 -10.58 6.37 20.84
N ASP A 80 -10.58 7.63 20.40
CA ASP A 80 -9.72 8.10 19.30
C ASP A 80 -8.24 7.80 19.56
N GLN A 81 -7.81 7.85 20.84
CA GLN A 81 -6.44 7.53 21.24
C GLN A 81 -6.12 6.04 21.03
N GLU A 82 -7.01 5.13 21.43
CA GLU A 82 -6.79 3.69 21.20
C GLU A 82 -6.72 3.35 19.71
N ILE A 83 -7.52 4.03 18.89
CA ILE A 83 -7.49 3.88 17.43
C ILE A 83 -6.20 4.47 16.85
N ALA A 84 -5.76 5.65 17.30
CA ALA A 84 -4.50 6.24 16.87
C ALA A 84 -3.30 5.33 17.20
N ASP A 85 -3.21 4.84 18.44
CA ASP A 85 -2.14 3.94 18.89
C ASP A 85 -2.14 2.59 18.14
N LEU A 86 -3.32 2.13 17.73
CA LEU A 86 -3.46 0.95 16.86
C LEU A 86 -2.90 1.23 15.45
N LEU A 87 -3.32 2.35 14.84
CA LEU A 87 -2.90 2.71 13.48
C LEU A 87 -1.39 2.98 13.41
N ASP A 88 -0.83 3.68 14.39
CA ASP A 88 0.60 3.96 14.47
C ASP A 88 1.43 2.67 14.56
N HIS A 89 0.98 1.72 15.39
CA HIS A 89 1.63 0.42 15.49
C HIS A 89 1.58 -0.36 14.18
N VAL A 90 0.42 -0.41 13.51
CA VAL A 90 0.28 -1.13 12.24
C VAL A 90 1.10 -0.48 11.14
N GLN A 91 1.16 0.86 11.11
CA GLN A 91 1.98 1.58 10.15
C GLN A 91 3.46 1.21 10.28
N GLN A 92 3.95 0.98 11.50
CA GLN A 92 5.34 0.59 11.77
C GLN A 92 5.64 -0.88 11.51
N THR A 93 4.62 -1.75 11.56
CA THR A 93 4.81 -3.21 11.51
C THR A 93 4.32 -3.86 10.21
N SER A 94 3.60 -3.12 9.38
CA SER A 94 3.08 -3.59 8.09
C SER A 94 4.23 -3.92 7.12
N PRO A 95 4.38 -5.19 6.68
CA PRO A 95 5.46 -5.59 5.78
C PRO A 95 5.44 -4.85 4.44
N VAL A 96 4.25 -4.61 3.86
CA VAL A 96 4.15 -3.89 2.58
C VAL A 96 4.48 -2.41 2.75
N THR A 97 4.11 -1.81 3.88
CA THR A 97 4.51 -0.43 4.19
C THR A 97 6.02 -0.32 4.37
N ASP A 98 6.65 -1.28 5.04
CA ASP A 98 8.10 -1.37 5.17
C ASP A 98 8.80 -1.44 3.80
N MET A 99 8.40 -2.38 2.93
CA MET A 99 8.97 -2.53 1.58
C MET A 99 8.81 -1.29 0.69
N LEU A 100 7.81 -0.45 0.96
CA LEU A 100 7.60 0.82 0.24
C LEU A 100 8.41 1.98 0.81
N ARG A 101 8.68 1.98 2.12
CA ARG A 101 9.50 3.00 2.80
C ARG A 101 10.99 2.75 2.62
N TYR A 102 11.39 1.49 2.48
CA TYR A 102 12.79 1.08 2.43
C TYR A 102 13.08 0.28 1.15
N PRO A 103 14.23 0.52 0.49
CA PRO A 103 14.64 -0.27 -0.66
C PRO A 103 14.79 -1.74 -0.31
N THR A 104 13.91 -2.58 -0.86
CA THR A 104 14.05 -4.03 -0.79
C THR A 104 14.83 -4.51 -2.01
N PRO A 105 16.02 -5.14 -1.86
CA PRO A 105 16.79 -5.63 -3.00
C PRO A 105 16.02 -6.71 -3.77
N VAL A 106 15.71 -6.44 -5.04
CA VAL A 106 15.09 -7.40 -5.96
C VAL A 106 16.14 -7.88 -6.95
N GLN A 107 16.38 -9.19 -6.98
CA GLN A 107 17.32 -9.81 -7.92
C GLN A 107 16.53 -10.57 -8.99
N VAL A 108 16.70 -10.18 -10.25
CA VAL A 108 16.12 -10.86 -11.39
C VAL A 108 17.26 -11.55 -12.15
N ARG A 109 17.12 -12.85 -12.41
CA ARG A 109 18.09 -13.62 -13.19
C ARG A 109 17.44 -14.19 -14.44
N PHE A 110 18.15 -14.08 -15.56
CA PHE A 110 17.74 -14.73 -16.79
C PHE A 110 18.09 -16.22 -16.74
N ILE A 111 17.13 -17.07 -17.13
CA ILE A 111 17.33 -18.50 -17.33
C ILE A 111 16.92 -18.79 -18.77
N ARG A 112 17.80 -19.43 -19.54
CA ARG A 112 17.51 -19.88 -20.89
C ARG A 112 17.08 -21.34 -20.81
N ASP A 113 15.86 -21.63 -21.24
CA ASP A 113 15.43 -23.00 -21.50
C ASP A 113 15.95 -23.42 -22.89
N SER A 114 16.58 -24.60 -22.95
CA SER A 114 17.17 -25.21 -24.17
C SER A 114 16.18 -26.08 -24.92
#